data_AF-A0A101NDL3-F1
#
_entry.id   AF-A0A101NDL3-F1
#
_cell.length_a   1.000
_cell.length_b   1.000
_cell.length_c   1.000
_cell.angle_alpha   90.00
_cell.angle_beta   90.00
_cell.angle_gamma   90.00
#
_symmetry.space_group_name_H-M   'P 1'
#
loop_
_entity.id
_entity.type
_entity.pdbx_description
1 polymer ?
#
loop_
_entity_poly.entity_id
_entity_poly.type
_entity_poly.pdbx_seq_one_letter_code
_entity_poly.pdbx_strand_id
1 'polypeptide(L)'
;MLNFANSGSRACVIEGFPTVAVAGQGDPTRSRPLKVTPEGTAHPVRLAPGGRAYLMLTFHQVMGEADGYCRSGATPAAPPSLVVGAAGGHFQVEMGDGGGNFAECDDVVRTTAFLPNQP
;
A
#
# COMPACT_ATOMS: atom_id res chain seq x y z
N MET A 1 7.04 0.88 3.27
CA MET A 1 6.26 1.52 4.34
C MET A 1 5.54 2.74 3.79
N LEU A 2 4.28 2.95 4.20
CA LEU A 2 3.52 4.15 3.88
C LEU A 2 3.24 4.95 5.15
N ASN A 3 3.10 6.27 5.00
CA ASN A 3 2.67 7.16 6.08
C ASN A 3 1.40 7.92 5.67
N PHE A 4 0.51 8.10 6.64
CA PHE A 4 -0.70 8.88 6.53
C PHE A 4 -0.61 10.02 7.54
N ALA A 5 -0.87 11.24 7.10
CA ALA A 5 -0.90 12.40 7.98
C ALA A 5 -2.30 12.98 8.00
N ASN A 6 -2.79 13.35 9.18
CA ASN A 6 -4.00 14.14 9.30
C ASN A 6 -3.69 15.59 8.88
N SER A 7 -4.02 15.93 7.64
CA SER A 7 -3.87 17.29 7.09
C SER A 7 -5.03 18.24 7.46
N GLY A 8 -6.05 17.73 8.16
CA GLY A 8 -7.20 18.51 8.61
C GLY A 8 -6.91 19.33 9.86
N SER A 9 -7.85 20.21 10.20
CA SER A 9 -7.80 21.06 11.40
C SER A 9 -8.40 20.43 12.65
N ARG A 10 -8.93 19.20 12.56
CA ARG A 10 -9.56 18.47 13.68
C ARG A 10 -8.98 17.07 13.82
N ALA A 11 -9.06 16.52 15.02
CA ALA A 11 -8.67 15.14 15.25
C ALA A 11 -9.58 14.17 14.49
N CYS A 12 -9.02 13.08 13.98
CA CYS A 12 -9.73 11.98 13.32
C CYS A 12 -9.27 10.63 13.86
N VAL A 13 -9.95 9.55 13.46
CA VAL A 13 -9.57 8.18 13.78
C VAL A 13 -9.35 7.43 12.48
N ILE A 14 -8.28 6.65 12.42
CA ILE A 14 -8.01 5.69 11.36
C ILE A 14 -7.89 4.30 11.99
N GLU A 15 -8.48 3.29 11.35
CA GLU A 15 -8.57 1.94 11.90
C GLU A 15 -8.60 0.92 10.76
N GLY A 16 -8.22 -0.32 11.08
CA GLY A 16 -8.34 -1.45 10.17
C GLY A 16 -7.09 -1.65 9.32
N PHE A 17 -7.31 -2.17 8.12
CA PHE A 17 -6.29 -2.47 7.13
C PHE A 17 -6.57 -1.66 5.85
N PRO A 18 -5.55 -1.31 5.08
CA PRO A 18 -5.76 -0.62 3.81
C PRO A 18 -6.39 -1.56 2.79
N THR A 19 -7.03 -0.98 1.76
CA THR A 19 -7.14 -1.67 0.46
C THR A 19 -5.95 -1.26 -0.40
N VAL A 20 -5.53 -2.13 -1.31
CA VAL A 20 -4.40 -1.86 -2.21
C VAL A 20 -4.78 -2.32 -3.61
N ALA A 21 -4.51 -1.46 -4.59
CA ALA A 21 -4.59 -1.79 -6.00
C ALA A 21 -3.32 -1.32 -6.69
N VAL A 22 -2.89 -2.02 -7.72
CA VAL A 22 -1.83 -1.55 -8.61
C VAL A 22 -2.44 -0.67 -9.68
N ALA A 23 -1.74 0.39 -10.10
CA ALA A 23 -2.23 1.29 -11.14
C ALA A 23 -1.10 1.71 -12.08
N GLY A 24 -1.46 1.88 -13.36
CA GLY A 24 -0.60 2.54 -14.34
C GLY A 24 -0.55 4.05 -14.09
N GLN A 25 0.50 4.72 -14.55
CA GLN A 25 0.61 6.18 -14.38
C GLN A 25 -0.57 6.89 -15.05
N GLY A 26 -1.29 7.73 -14.28
CA GLY A 26 -2.27 8.69 -14.78
C GLY A 26 -3.71 8.23 -14.99
N ASP A 27 -4.09 6.98 -14.67
CA ASP A 27 -5.49 6.53 -14.78
C ASP A 27 -5.92 5.60 -13.61
N PRO A 28 -6.59 6.11 -12.57
CA PRO A 28 -7.07 5.31 -11.45
C PRO A 28 -8.19 4.32 -11.83
N THR A 29 -8.83 4.49 -13.00
CA THR A 29 -9.83 3.53 -13.50
C THR A 29 -9.20 2.26 -14.08
N ARG A 30 -7.90 2.29 -14.37
CA ARG A 30 -7.08 1.12 -14.73
C ARG A 30 -6.38 0.50 -13.51
N SER A 31 -6.93 0.72 -12.32
CA SER A 31 -6.42 0.05 -11.13
C SER A 31 -6.90 -1.40 -11.06
N ARG A 32 -6.00 -2.30 -10.70
CA ARG A 32 -6.29 -3.71 -10.47
C ARG A 32 -6.14 -4.00 -8.97
N PRO A 33 -7.20 -4.40 -8.26
CA PRO A 33 -7.14 -4.64 -6.83
C PRO A 33 -6.22 -5.83 -6.52
N LEU A 34 -5.43 -5.70 -5.45
CA LEU A 34 -4.65 -6.78 -4.87
C LEU A 34 -5.44 -7.45 -3.76
N LYS A 35 -5.23 -8.75 -3.58
CA LYS A 35 -5.70 -9.49 -2.42
C LYS A 35 -4.87 -9.11 -1.20
N VAL A 36 -5.50 -8.39 -0.28
CA VAL A 36 -4.88 -8.00 1.00
C VAL A 36 -4.88 -9.19 1.96
N THR A 37 -3.70 -9.53 2.47
CA THR A 37 -3.51 -10.48 3.57
C THR A 37 -3.14 -9.68 4.83
N PRO A 38 -4.07 -9.48 5.77
CA PRO A 38 -3.81 -8.67 6.96
C PRO A 38 -2.82 -9.37 7.90
N GLU A 39 -1.95 -8.58 8.52
CA GLU A 39 -1.00 -8.99 9.55
C GLU A 39 -1.23 -8.22 10.86
N GLY A 40 -1.34 -8.96 11.97
CA GLY A 40 -1.60 -8.38 13.29
C GLY A 40 -3.08 -8.10 13.56
N THR A 41 -3.34 -7.27 14.59
CA THR A 41 -4.68 -6.88 15.02
C THR A 41 -4.88 -5.39 14.81
N ALA A 42 -6.04 -5.00 14.28
CA ALA A 42 -6.39 -3.60 14.10
C ALA A 42 -6.90 -2.98 15.41
N HIS A 43 -6.42 -1.77 15.69
CA HIS A 43 -6.92 -0.94 16.78
C HIS A 43 -7.17 0.48 16.25
N PRO A 44 -8.16 1.21 16.80
CA PRO A 44 -8.36 2.61 16.44
C PRO A 44 -7.14 3.46 16.77
N VAL A 45 -6.63 4.20 15.78
CA VAL A 45 -5.56 5.18 15.94
C VAL A 45 -6.13 6.58 15.85
N ARG A 46 -6.12 7.31 16.97
CA ARG A 46 -6.55 8.71 17.00
C ARG A 46 -5.42 9.64 16.56
N LEU A 47 -5.67 10.42 15.52
CA LEU A 47 -4.72 11.37 14.94
C LEU A 47 -5.15 12.80 15.25
N ALA A 48 -4.35 13.53 16.03
CA ALA A 48 -4.47 14.99 16.12
C ALA A 48 -4.13 15.65 14.76
N PRO A 49 -4.48 16.93 14.52
CA PRO A 49 -3.97 17.67 13.36
C PRO A 49 -2.43 17.55 13.24
N GLY A 50 -1.94 17.15 12.07
CA GLY A 50 -0.53 16.85 11.81
C GLY A 50 -0.02 15.49 12.32
N GLY A 51 -0.83 14.76 13.10
CA GLY A 51 -0.52 13.42 13.58
C GLY A 51 -0.43 12.39 12.45
N ARG A 52 0.33 11.32 12.69
CA ARG A 52 0.65 10.31 11.66
C ARG A 52 0.22 8.91 12.07
N ALA A 53 -0.18 8.13 11.07
CA ALA A 53 -0.28 6.67 11.16
C ALA A 53 0.60 6.03 10.08
N TYR A 54 1.00 4.79 10.32
CA TYR A 54 1.91 4.05 9.47
C TYR A 54 1.34 2.70 9.13
N LEU A 55 1.76 2.16 7.99
CA LEU A 55 1.53 0.76 7.65
C LEU A 55 2.68 0.22 6.83
N MET A 56 2.86 -1.11 6.88
CA MET A 56 3.79 -1.81 6.01
C MET A 56 3.02 -2.56 4.91
N LEU A 57 3.53 -2.48 3.69
CA LEU A 57 3.10 -3.31 2.57
C LEU A 57 4.26 -4.25 2.23
N THR A 58 3.97 -5.54 2.15
CA THR A 58 4.94 -6.58 1.78
C THR A 58 4.39 -7.37 0.60
N PHE A 59 5.03 -7.20 -0.55
CA PHE A 59 4.67 -7.91 -1.79
C PHE A 59 5.34 -9.28 -1.85
N HIS A 60 4.71 -10.22 -2.56
CA HIS A 60 5.42 -11.39 -3.05
C HIS A 60 6.48 -10.94 -4.05
N GLN A 61 7.73 -11.30 -3.77
CA GLN A 61 8.89 -10.79 -4.50
C GLN A 61 8.99 -11.46 -5.87
N VAL A 62 9.32 -10.66 -6.88
CA VAL A 62 9.81 -11.15 -8.17
C VAL A 62 11.24 -11.69 -7.94
N MET A 63 11.51 -12.89 -8.42
CA MET A 63 12.80 -13.58 -8.24
C MET A 63 13.60 -13.63 -9.55
N GLY A 64 14.92 -13.78 -9.46
CA GLY A 64 15.81 -13.94 -10.64
C GLY A 64 16.32 -12.61 -11.23
N GLU A 65 17.13 -12.70 -12.28
CA GLU A 65 17.67 -11.55 -13.03
C GLU A 65 16.77 -11.20 -14.25
N ALA A 66 17.01 -10.01 -14.85
CA ALA A 66 16.27 -9.47 -16.00
C ALA A 66 14.75 -9.32 -15.77
N ASP A 67 13.90 -10.02 -16.53
CA ASP A 67 12.44 -9.91 -16.44
C ASP A 67 11.86 -10.58 -15.19
N GLY A 68 12.69 -11.37 -14.49
CA GLY A 68 12.31 -12.09 -13.28
C GLY A 68 11.20 -13.12 -13.48
N TYR A 69 10.81 -13.79 -12.39
CA TYR A 69 9.72 -14.75 -12.38
C TYR A 69 9.03 -14.81 -11.01
N CYS A 70 7.76 -15.19 -11.01
CA CYS A 70 7.05 -15.54 -9.79
C CYS A 70 7.21 -17.03 -9.49
N ARG A 71 7.48 -17.38 -8.24
CA ARG A 71 7.63 -18.79 -7.82
C ARG A 71 6.39 -19.65 -8.13
N SER A 72 5.22 -19.02 -8.16
CA SER A 72 3.93 -19.64 -8.52
C SER A 72 3.80 -19.98 -10.01
N GLY A 73 4.65 -19.43 -10.88
CA GLY A 73 4.49 -19.46 -12.33
C GLY A 73 3.62 -18.32 -12.90
N ALA A 74 3.11 -17.42 -12.06
CA ALA A 74 2.42 -16.21 -12.53
C ALA A 74 3.37 -15.26 -13.29
N THR A 75 2.81 -14.43 -14.16
CA THR A 75 3.57 -13.37 -14.82
C THR A 75 3.89 -12.25 -13.82
N PRO A 76 5.17 -11.87 -13.63
CA PRO A 76 5.53 -10.73 -12.79
C PRO A 76 4.86 -9.43 -13.25
N ALA A 77 4.49 -8.58 -12.29
CA ALA A 77 4.02 -7.23 -12.56
C ALA A 77 4.97 -6.20 -11.95
N ALA A 78 5.13 -5.07 -12.63
CA ALA A 78 5.93 -3.94 -12.16
C ALA A 78 5.18 -2.63 -12.41
N PRO A 79 4.03 -2.41 -11.75
CA PRO A 79 3.28 -1.16 -11.84
C PRO A 79 4.08 0.03 -11.26
N PRO A 80 3.94 1.22 -11.86
CA PRO A 80 4.64 2.43 -11.39
C PRO A 80 3.99 3.07 -10.15
N SER A 81 2.73 2.73 -9.86
CA SER A 81 1.98 3.33 -8.75
C SER A 81 1.04 2.32 -8.08
N LEU A 82 0.60 2.65 -6.86
CA LEU A 82 -0.45 1.97 -6.15
C LEU A 82 -1.60 2.94 -5.85
N VAL A 83 -2.81 2.44 -5.76
CA VAL A 83 -3.93 3.14 -5.13
C VAL A 83 -4.20 2.47 -3.79
N VAL A 84 -4.07 3.24 -2.72
CA VAL A 84 -4.25 2.77 -1.34
C VAL A 84 -5.52 3.36 -0.77
N GLY A 85 -6.48 2.51 -0.40
CA GLY A 85 -7.69 2.93 0.27
C GLY A 85 -7.50 2.99 1.78
N ALA A 86 -7.84 4.13 2.38
CA ALA A 86 -7.71 4.37 3.82
C ALA A 86 -8.73 5.42 4.30
N ALA A 87 -9.38 5.20 5.45
CA ALA A 87 -10.33 6.14 6.04
C ALA A 87 -11.42 6.66 5.08
N GLY A 88 -11.89 5.82 4.15
CA GLY A 88 -12.88 6.17 3.13
C GLY A 88 -12.35 6.95 1.93
N GLY A 89 -11.05 7.28 1.89
CA GLY A 89 -10.37 7.88 0.74
C GLY A 89 -9.53 6.89 -0.05
N HIS A 90 -9.11 7.28 -1.25
CA HIS A 90 -8.19 6.54 -2.12
C HIS A 90 -7.02 7.43 -2.50
N PHE A 91 -5.80 6.96 -2.25
CA PHE A 91 -4.59 7.75 -2.40
C PHE A 91 -3.66 7.06 -3.38
N GLN A 92 -3.33 7.75 -4.47
CA GLN A 92 -2.32 7.27 -5.39
C GLN A 92 -0.94 7.54 -4.78
N VAL A 93 -0.13 6.49 -4.70
CA VAL A 93 1.23 6.52 -4.18
C VAL A 93 2.19 6.00 -5.23
N GLU A 94 3.28 6.73 -5.39
CA GLU A 94 4.40 6.38 -6.26
C GLU A 94 5.63 6.17 -5.37
N MET A 95 6.63 5.45 -5.87
CA MET A 95 7.92 5.43 -5.17
C MET A 95 8.56 6.82 -5.27
N GLY A 96 9.14 7.28 -4.15
CA GLY A 96 9.70 8.63 -4.02
C GLY A 96 10.93 8.89 -4.89
N ASP A 97 11.71 9.92 -4.54
CA ASP A 97 12.87 10.39 -5.32
C ASP A 97 13.84 9.26 -5.67
N GLY A 98 13.86 8.89 -6.95
CA GLY A 98 14.55 7.71 -7.47
C GLY A 98 13.69 6.90 -8.45
N GLY A 99 12.37 7.07 -8.40
CA GLY A 99 11.42 6.38 -9.26
C GLY A 99 11.42 4.86 -9.04
N GLY A 100 10.92 4.13 -10.03
CA GLY A 100 10.86 2.68 -10.04
C GLY A 100 9.43 2.14 -9.98
N ASN A 101 9.32 0.81 -9.98
CA ASN A 101 8.05 0.10 -10.00
C ASN A 101 7.86 -0.78 -8.75
N PHE A 102 6.61 -0.98 -8.35
CA PHE A 102 6.24 -1.94 -7.30
C PHE A 102 6.23 -3.35 -7.86
N ALA A 103 7.40 -3.98 -7.94
CA ALA A 103 7.52 -5.35 -8.43
C ALA A 103 6.73 -6.31 -7.52
N GLU A 104 5.78 -7.04 -8.08
CA GLU A 104 4.89 -7.94 -7.36
C GLU A 104 4.57 -9.21 -8.14
N CYS A 105 4.14 -10.21 -7.37
CA CYS A 105 3.68 -11.50 -7.84
C CYS A 105 2.33 -11.86 -7.20
N ASP A 106 1.57 -12.67 -7.93
CA ASP A 106 0.35 -13.34 -7.46
C ASP A 106 -0.82 -12.43 -7.11
N ASP A 107 -0.71 -11.12 -7.35
CA ASP A 107 -1.71 -10.14 -6.98
C ASP A 107 -2.00 -10.13 -5.48
N VAL A 108 -1.02 -10.49 -4.64
CA VAL A 108 -1.14 -10.57 -3.18
C VAL A 108 -0.22 -9.57 -2.51
N VAL A 109 -0.75 -8.87 -1.52
CA VAL A 109 0.03 -8.00 -0.64
C VAL A 109 -0.30 -8.30 0.81
N ARG A 110 0.73 -8.46 1.63
CA ARG A 110 0.57 -8.49 3.09
C ARG A 110 0.60 -7.08 3.63
N THR A 111 -0.28 -6.79 4.58
CA THR A 111 -0.39 -5.43 5.14
C THR A 111 -0.55 -5.49 6.65
N THR A 112 0.20 -4.67 7.38
CA THR A 112 -0.14 -4.41 8.78
C THR A 112 -1.43 -3.60 8.90
N ALA A 113 -2.04 -3.60 10.08
CA ALA A 113 -3.02 -2.58 10.42
C ALA A 113 -2.38 -1.17 10.42
N PHE A 114 -3.21 -0.12 10.50
CA PHE A 114 -2.71 1.22 10.78
C PHE A 114 -2.12 1.29 12.20
N LEU A 115 -0.89 1.78 12.30
CA LEU A 115 -0.12 1.85 13.55
C LEU A 115 0.15 3.31 13.93
N PRO A 116 0.14 3.65 15.23
CA PRO A 116 0.47 5.00 15.71
C PRO A 116 1.97 5.32 15.59
N ASN A 117 2.81 4.28 15.55
CA ASN A 117 4.26 4.36 15.44
C ASN A 117 4.73 3.56 14.21
N GLN A 118 5.94 3.85 13.73
CA GLN A 118 6.53 3.08 12.64
C GLN A 118 6.73 1.61 13.07
N PRO A 119 6.32 0.63 12.25
CA PRO A 119 6.61 -0.79 12.49
C PRO A 119 8.09 -1.12 12.34
#